data_AF-A0A1F4TLZ5-F1
#
_entry.id   AF-A0A1F4TLZ5-F1
#
_cell.length_a   1.000
_cell.length_b   1.000
_cell.length_c   1.000
_cell.angle_alpha   90.00
_cell.angle_beta   90.00
_cell.angle_gamma   90.00
#
_symmetry.space_group_name_H-M   'P 1'
#
loop_
_entity.id
_entity.type
_entity.pdbx_description
1 polymer ?
#
loop_
_entity_poly.entity_id
_entity_poly.type
_entity_poly.pdbx_seq_one_letter_code
_entity_poly.pdbx_strand_id
1 'polypeptide(L)'
;MIKEGKNRRYFIKTYGCQMNIVDSEKLAAIFEAAGYQPAKSRKEADFLLVNTCVVRQGAEDRAVGYAFTAKGLREHKPNLKIGLCGCIVTEPGRDIKKQFPHIDVFVPPHSPEVLADFLKLENPSPSGRGGVCSSVGRGEGITKYITIMHGCDNYCSYCVVPYVRGREHSRPIADVLEDVRQSGSPAVKEIFLLGQNVNSYKYGLAKLLKEIEILITHYSLPITRIRFMTNHPKDMSDEIIQAVADLPRVCEFFHLPIQHGSDRILKLMNRGYTVDYYRKLVEKIRAKVPGAAITGDIIVGFPGETDEDFRLTLRIVEQIGFDACNTLMYSQRPGTAASKLEDDVPQKVKKERLHQLMKLVDSVCIKNNKKLVGTVQEVLVDNSSLSHPLSLSEREGAGGVSSYTGRTRTNKIVKFPSERKDLLGHTVSVKITSALSWLLKGELVNEEH
;
A
#
# COMPACT_ATOMS: atom_id res chain seq x y z
N MET A 1 9.26 25.14 33.22
CA MET A 1 8.61 23.93 33.76
C MET A 1 7.28 23.73 33.03
N ILE A 2 7.20 22.71 32.18
CA ILE A 2 6.03 22.45 31.32
C ILE A 2 5.05 21.59 32.13
N LYS A 3 3.88 22.14 32.50
CA LYS A 3 2.86 21.44 33.30
C LYS A 3 2.41 20.12 32.65
N GLU A 4 2.38 19.07 33.48
CA GLU A 4 1.58 17.85 33.34
C GLU A 4 0.15 18.24 32.87
N GLY A 5 -0.49 17.66 31.85
CA GLY A 5 -0.33 16.33 31.30
C GLY A 5 -1.63 15.53 31.47
N LYS A 6 -2.80 16.07 31.07
CA LYS A 6 -4.06 15.29 31.09
C LYS A 6 -4.98 15.43 29.87
N ASN A 7 -4.59 16.13 28.80
CA ASN A 7 -5.46 16.19 27.61
C ASN A 7 -4.74 16.58 26.30
N ARG A 8 -3.44 16.29 26.16
CA ARG A 8 -2.73 16.63 24.92
C ARG A 8 -3.17 15.72 23.79
N ARG A 9 -3.51 16.29 22.64
CA ARG A 9 -4.00 15.52 21.50
C ARG A 9 -3.01 15.49 20.35
N TYR A 10 -2.87 14.36 19.68
CA TYR A 10 -2.07 14.23 18.46
C TYR A 10 -2.97 13.98 17.25
N PHE A 11 -2.58 14.48 16.08
CA PHE A 11 -3.22 14.17 14.80
C PHE A 11 -2.15 13.79 13.79
N ILE A 12 -2.25 12.58 13.23
CA ILE A 12 -1.34 12.13 12.17
C ILE A 12 -2.07 12.25 10.83
N LYS A 13 -1.53 13.06 9.92
CA LYS A 13 -1.98 13.08 8.53
C LYS A 13 -1.05 12.23 7.68
N THR A 14 -1.54 11.06 7.28
CA THR A 14 -0.78 10.12 6.45
C THR A 14 -1.02 10.37 4.96
N TYR A 15 0.07 10.48 4.20
CA TYR A 15 0.10 10.47 2.74
C TYR A 15 1.03 9.37 2.26
N GLY A 16 0.61 8.62 1.24
CA GLY A 16 1.43 7.57 0.64
C GLY A 16 0.70 6.25 0.46
N CYS A 17 1.33 5.17 0.88
CA CYS A 17 0.85 3.80 0.73
C CYS A 17 0.58 3.11 2.08
N GLN A 18 0.29 1.81 2.03
CA GLN A 18 0.03 0.97 3.19
C GLN A 18 1.22 0.93 4.16
N MET A 19 2.46 1.04 3.66
CA MET A 19 3.64 1.19 4.53
C MET A 19 3.57 2.47 5.37
N ASN A 20 3.12 3.59 4.80
CA ASN A 20 2.95 4.83 5.56
C ASN A 20 1.84 4.71 6.60
N ILE A 21 0.81 3.88 6.36
CA ILE A 21 -0.21 3.59 7.37
C ILE A 21 0.42 2.86 8.56
N VAL A 22 1.21 1.80 8.30
CA VAL A 22 1.95 1.07 9.35
C VAL A 22 2.93 1.99 10.09
N ASP A 23 3.67 2.84 9.38
CA ASP A 23 4.56 3.82 10.00
C ASP A 23 3.78 4.77 10.93
N SER A 24 2.59 5.24 10.50
CA SER A 24 1.72 6.09 11.32
C SER A 24 1.17 5.35 12.55
N GLU A 25 0.87 4.06 12.46
CA GLU A 25 0.48 3.25 13.63
C GLU A 25 1.61 3.17 14.66
N LYS A 26 2.85 2.98 14.23
CA LYS A 26 4.03 2.98 15.12
C LYS A 26 4.22 4.35 15.80
N LEU A 27 4.08 5.43 15.03
CA LEU A 27 4.20 6.80 15.55
C LEU A 27 3.07 7.14 16.53
N ALA A 28 1.86 6.64 16.29
CA ALA A 28 0.74 6.76 17.21
C ALA A 28 1.04 6.08 18.55
N ALA A 29 1.61 4.86 18.55
CA ALA A 29 2.00 4.18 19.78
C ALA A 29 3.02 4.97 20.61
N ILE A 30 3.95 5.69 19.95
CA ILE A 30 4.91 6.59 20.63
C ILE A 30 4.19 7.78 21.26
N PHE A 31 3.23 8.41 20.56
CA PHE A 31 2.42 9.49 21.12
C PHE A 31 1.62 9.03 22.35
N GLU A 32 0.97 7.87 22.27
CA GLU A 32 0.18 7.30 23.35
C GLU A 32 1.05 6.95 24.56
N ALA A 33 2.23 6.36 24.35
CA ALA A 33 3.21 6.12 25.40
C ALA A 33 3.65 7.43 26.08
N ALA A 34 3.70 8.54 25.33
CA ALA A 34 3.98 9.88 25.85
C ALA A 34 2.76 10.58 26.48
N GLY A 35 1.63 9.89 26.62
CA GLY A 35 0.41 10.39 27.25
C GLY A 35 -0.47 11.28 26.36
N TYR A 36 -0.26 11.29 25.04
CA TYR A 36 -1.16 11.95 24.10
C TYR A 36 -2.36 11.07 23.75
N GLN A 37 -3.46 11.70 23.36
CA GLN A 37 -4.67 11.03 22.86
C GLN A 37 -4.93 11.39 21.38
N PRO A 38 -5.56 10.51 20.59
CA PRO A 38 -5.89 10.82 19.21
C PRO A 38 -6.91 11.97 19.12
N ALA A 39 -6.62 12.95 18.26
CA ALA A 39 -7.54 14.04 17.94
C ALA A 39 -8.50 13.61 16.82
N LYS A 40 -9.77 14.04 16.88
CA LYS A 40 -10.73 13.83 15.78
C LYS A 40 -10.42 14.70 14.56
N SER A 41 -9.73 15.82 14.78
CA SER A 41 -9.38 16.77 13.72
C SER A 41 -8.04 17.44 13.99
N ARG A 42 -7.39 17.92 12.92
CA ARG A 42 -6.15 18.70 13.02
C ARG A 42 -6.30 19.98 13.86
N LYS A 43 -7.52 20.50 14.01
CA LYS A 43 -7.81 21.71 14.79
C LYS A 43 -7.75 21.43 16.30
N GLU A 44 -8.09 20.21 16.71
CA GLU A 44 -8.05 19.78 18.11
C GLU A 44 -6.67 19.35 18.56
N ALA A 45 -5.74 19.08 17.63
CA ALA A 45 -4.42 18.59 17.93
C ALA A 45 -3.55 19.65 18.64
N ASP A 46 -2.75 19.20 19.59
CA ASP A 46 -1.63 19.95 20.18
C ASP A 46 -0.29 19.51 19.56
N PHE A 47 -0.31 18.35 18.88
CA PHE A 47 0.75 17.90 18.00
C PHE A 47 0.18 17.44 16.65
N LEU A 48 0.61 18.06 15.55
CA LEU A 48 0.29 17.65 14.20
C LEU A 48 1.50 16.97 13.56
N LEU A 49 1.38 15.69 13.20
CA LEU A 49 2.43 14.96 12.48
C LEU A 49 1.98 14.69 11.04
N VAL A 50 2.79 15.10 10.07
CA VAL A 50 2.53 14.81 8.64
C VAL A 50 3.44 13.68 8.20
N ASN A 51 2.90 12.49 7.98
CA ASN A 51 3.66 11.34 7.46
C ASN A 51 3.58 11.32 5.93
N THR A 52 4.74 11.31 5.28
CA THR A 52 4.89 11.59 3.84
C THR A 52 5.47 10.42 3.05
N CYS A 53 5.25 10.45 1.75
CA CYS A 53 5.82 9.52 0.78
C CYS A 53 6.42 10.30 -0.39
N VAL A 54 7.64 9.94 -0.80
CA VAL A 54 8.35 10.53 -1.97
C VAL A 54 8.41 9.60 -3.17
N VAL A 55 7.76 8.43 -3.08
CA VAL A 55 7.75 7.47 -4.18
C VAL A 55 6.77 7.90 -5.29
N ARG A 56 5.65 8.53 -4.93
CA ARG A 56 4.63 9.00 -5.86
C ARG A 56 4.50 10.52 -5.80
N GLN A 57 4.75 11.21 -6.92
CA GLN A 57 4.74 12.68 -6.99
C GLN A 57 3.46 13.30 -6.42
N GLY A 58 2.28 12.81 -6.83
CA GLY A 58 1.01 13.37 -6.33
C GLY A 58 0.73 13.10 -4.83
N ALA A 59 1.39 12.13 -4.21
CA ALA A 59 1.33 11.96 -2.75
C ALA A 59 2.24 12.96 -2.05
N GLU A 60 3.44 13.17 -2.59
CA GLU A 60 4.40 14.15 -2.13
C GLU A 60 3.85 15.58 -2.22
N ASP A 61 3.33 15.99 -3.38
CA ASP A 61 2.81 17.35 -3.61
C ASP A 61 1.73 17.72 -2.58
N ARG A 62 0.81 16.77 -2.31
CA ARG A 62 -0.25 16.94 -1.31
C ARG A 62 0.31 17.02 0.11
N ALA A 63 1.31 16.21 0.44
CA ALA A 63 1.95 16.23 1.74
C ALA A 63 2.72 17.54 1.98
N VAL A 64 3.47 18.00 0.99
CA VAL A 64 4.20 19.27 0.99
C VAL A 64 3.24 20.45 1.15
N GLY A 65 2.17 20.51 0.36
CA GLY A 65 1.15 21.56 0.48
C GLY A 65 0.47 21.56 1.85
N TYR A 66 0.18 20.37 2.41
CA TYR A 66 -0.39 20.24 3.74
C TYR A 66 0.57 20.69 4.84
N ALA A 67 1.83 20.26 4.78
CA ALA A 67 2.87 20.66 5.74
C ALA A 67 3.16 22.17 5.68
N PHE A 68 3.11 22.78 4.50
CA PHE A 68 3.32 24.23 4.34
C PHE A 68 2.18 25.05 4.97
N THR A 69 0.93 24.63 4.75
CA THR A 69 -0.26 25.31 5.30
C THR A 69 -0.47 25.06 6.79
N ALA A 70 0.16 24.04 7.38
CA ALA A 70 0.03 23.69 8.79
C ALA A 70 0.43 24.82 9.76
N LYS A 71 1.36 25.71 9.37
CA LYS A 71 1.79 26.84 10.20
C LYS A 71 0.66 27.79 10.58
N GLY A 72 -0.36 27.96 9.72
CA GLY A 72 -1.51 28.82 9.99
C GLY A 72 -2.34 28.35 11.20
N LEU A 73 -2.26 27.07 11.58
CA LEU A 73 -2.91 26.57 12.79
C LEU A 73 -2.34 27.19 14.06
N ARG A 74 -1.09 27.71 14.03
CA ARG A 74 -0.49 28.39 15.18
C ARG A 74 -1.12 29.75 15.49
N GLU A 75 -1.88 30.34 14.57
CA GLU A 75 -2.64 31.58 14.83
C GLU A 75 -3.68 31.38 15.94
N HIS A 76 -4.29 30.18 16.02
CA HIS A 76 -5.27 29.84 17.04
C HIS A 76 -4.70 28.92 18.13
N LYS A 77 -3.58 28.24 17.86
CA LYS A 77 -2.88 27.36 18.80
C LYS A 77 -1.38 27.67 18.84
N PRO A 78 -0.94 28.72 19.56
CA PRO A 78 0.46 29.15 19.55
C PRO A 78 1.45 28.08 20.05
N ASN A 79 0.97 27.14 20.88
CA ASN A 79 1.76 26.04 21.41
C ASN A 79 1.75 24.76 20.54
N LEU A 80 1.08 24.78 19.38
CA LEU A 80 0.99 23.62 18.48
C LEU A 80 2.38 23.21 17.99
N LYS A 81 2.73 21.94 18.22
CA LYS A 81 3.89 21.29 17.64
C LYS A 81 3.55 20.69 16.28
N ILE A 82 4.45 20.85 15.32
CA ILE A 82 4.30 20.32 13.97
C ILE A 82 5.52 19.47 13.65
N GLY A 83 5.30 18.20 13.33
CA GLY A 83 6.32 17.28 12.86
C GLY A 83 6.13 16.92 11.40
N LEU A 84 7.24 16.64 10.72
CA LEU A 84 7.26 16.05 9.37
C LEU A 84 7.96 14.70 9.43
N CYS A 85 7.31 13.66 8.92
CA CYS A 85 7.80 12.29 8.97
C CYS A 85 7.81 11.65 7.58
N GLY A 86 8.57 10.58 7.42
CA GLY A 86 8.56 9.70 6.26
C GLY A 86 9.68 10.02 5.29
N CYS A 87 9.63 9.41 4.10
CA CYS A 87 10.77 9.36 3.18
C CYS A 87 11.31 10.73 2.73
N ILE A 88 10.49 11.80 2.83
CA ILE A 88 10.90 13.16 2.45
C ILE A 88 12.02 13.71 3.35
N VAL A 89 12.08 13.24 4.59
CA VAL A 89 13.07 13.68 5.58
C VAL A 89 14.48 13.22 5.22
N THR A 90 14.58 12.09 4.51
CA THR A 90 15.83 11.42 4.16
C THR A 90 16.14 11.50 2.66
N GLU A 91 15.37 12.27 1.89
CA GLU A 91 15.55 12.36 0.44
C GLU A 91 16.88 13.05 0.09
N PRO A 92 17.77 12.39 -0.68
CA PRO A 92 19.04 12.98 -1.06
C PRO A 92 18.86 14.29 -1.84
N GLY A 93 19.71 15.29 -1.55
CA GLY A 93 19.75 16.56 -2.30
C GLY A 93 18.63 17.55 -1.96
N ARG A 94 17.75 17.24 -1.02
CA ARG A 94 16.72 18.16 -0.52
C ARG A 94 17.07 18.69 0.87
N ASP A 95 17.18 20.01 1.01
CA ASP A 95 17.31 20.66 2.31
C ASP A 95 15.93 20.91 2.93
N ILE A 96 15.41 19.88 3.62
CA ILE A 96 14.06 19.91 4.19
C ILE A 96 13.92 20.95 5.30
N LYS A 97 14.99 21.24 6.05
CA LYS A 97 14.98 22.21 7.14
C LYS A 97 14.84 23.63 6.59
N LYS A 98 15.57 23.95 5.52
CA LYS A 98 15.43 25.22 4.81
C LYS A 98 14.07 25.36 4.14
N GLN A 99 13.53 24.28 3.59
CA GLN A 99 12.22 24.28 2.93
C GLN A 99 11.05 24.45 3.94
N PHE A 100 11.18 23.89 5.14
CA PHE A 100 10.13 23.90 6.17
C PHE A 100 10.65 24.40 7.53
N PRO A 101 11.06 25.68 7.64
CA PRO A 101 11.65 26.22 8.87
C PRO A 101 10.67 26.27 10.06
N HIS A 102 9.35 26.17 9.79
CA HIS A 102 8.32 26.16 10.83
C HIS A 102 8.10 24.80 11.49
N ILE A 103 8.69 23.72 10.99
CA ILE A 103 8.54 22.36 11.54
C ILE A 103 9.44 22.19 12.77
N ASP A 104 8.87 21.67 13.86
CA ASP A 104 9.58 21.46 15.13
C ASP A 104 10.46 20.20 15.14
N VAL A 105 10.03 19.14 14.46
CA VAL A 105 10.73 17.86 14.42
C VAL A 105 10.62 17.18 13.06
N PHE A 106 11.73 16.62 12.60
CA PHE A 106 11.81 15.82 11.39
C PHE A 106 12.11 14.37 11.78
N VAL A 107 11.20 13.45 11.45
CA VAL A 107 11.27 12.05 11.86
C VAL A 107 11.58 11.19 10.63
N PRO A 108 12.80 10.63 10.50
CA PRO A 108 13.13 9.71 9.43
C PRO A 108 12.23 8.46 9.45
N PRO A 109 11.94 7.84 8.30
CA PRO A 109 11.08 6.67 8.22
C PRO A 109 11.58 5.44 9.01
N HIS A 110 12.88 5.37 9.29
CA HIS A 110 13.52 4.27 10.04
C HIS A 110 13.94 4.65 11.45
N SER A 111 13.71 5.89 11.84
CA SER A 111 14.12 6.39 13.15
C SER A 111 12.95 7.00 13.91
N PRO A 112 11.88 6.21 14.18
CA PRO A 112 10.76 6.70 14.98
C PRO A 112 11.19 7.08 16.41
N GLU A 113 12.32 6.58 16.91
CA GLU A 113 12.94 7.01 18.17
C GLU A 113 13.22 8.51 18.24
N VAL A 114 13.45 9.18 17.10
CA VAL A 114 13.59 10.65 17.05
C VAL A 114 12.34 11.35 17.59
N LEU A 115 11.15 10.80 17.32
CA LEU A 115 9.92 11.32 17.91
C LEU A 115 9.88 11.04 19.41
N ALA A 116 10.32 9.86 19.85
CA ALA A 116 10.33 9.51 21.26
C ALA A 116 11.26 10.42 22.07
N ASP A 117 12.45 10.70 21.55
CA ASP A 117 13.43 11.63 22.13
C ASP A 117 12.87 13.05 22.18
N PHE A 118 12.22 13.51 21.10
CA PHE A 118 11.57 14.82 21.07
C PHE A 118 10.46 14.95 22.12
N LEU A 119 9.72 13.87 22.36
CA LEU A 119 8.67 13.79 23.38
C LEU A 119 9.22 13.51 24.79
N LYS A 120 10.52 13.29 24.94
CA LYS A 120 11.22 12.98 26.20
C LYS A 120 10.70 11.73 26.89
N LEU A 121 10.48 10.67 26.12
CA LEU A 121 10.12 9.36 26.66
C LEU A 121 11.32 8.72 27.36
N GLU A 122 11.21 8.45 28.66
CA GLU A 122 12.28 7.81 29.46
C GLU A 122 12.53 6.34 29.06
N ASN A 123 11.57 5.69 28.38
CA ASN A 123 11.70 4.34 27.83
C ASN A 123 11.14 4.28 26.39
N PRO A 124 11.97 4.47 25.35
CA PRO A 124 11.53 4.55 23.95
C PRO A 124 11.17 3.20 23.31
N SER A 125 11.10 2.10 24.08
CA SER A 125 10.81 0.77 23.55
C SER A 125 9.34 0.37 23.75
N PRO A 126 8.45 0.59 22.76
CA PRO A 126 7.21 -0.15 22.67
C PRO A 126 7.57 -1.58 22.21
N SER A 127 7.85 -2.43 23.21
CA SER A 127 8.00 -3.90 23.19
C SER A 127 9.06 -4.51 22.26
N GLY A 128 10.08 -5.15 22.87
CA GLY A 128 10.85 -6.26 22.30
C GLY A 128 12.31 -5.94 21.94
N ARG A 129 13.24 -6.77 22.43
CA ARG A 129 14.69 -6.63 22.26
C ARG A 129 15.10 -6.63 20.77
N GLY A 130 15.94 -5.68 20.39
CA GLY A 130 16.71 -5.72 19.14
C GLY A 130 16.06 -5.02 17.95
N GLY A 131 16.27 -3.71 17.85
CA GLY A 131 16.47 -3.04 16.56
C GLY A 131 15.42 -3.19 15.46
N VAL A 132 14.16 -3.51 15.75
CA VAL A 132 13.02 -3.30 14.85
C VAL A 132 11.79 -3.10 15.73
N CYS A 133 11.24 -1.89 15.72
CA CYS A 133 10.00 -1.56 16.43
C CYS A 133 8.90 -2.57 16.08
N SER A 134 8.34 -3.27 17.09
CA SER A 134 7.21 -4.18 16.94
C SER A 134 6.11 -3.49 16.12
N SER A 135 5.67 -4.13 15.03
CA SER A 135 4.76 -3.51 14.05
C SER A 135 3.29 -3.74 14.37
N VAL A 136 3.00 -4.20 15.59
CA VAL A 136 1.65 -4.45 16.07
C VAL A 136 0.98 -3.13 16.42
N GLY A 137 0.64 -2.35 15.39
CA GLY A 137 -0.33 -1.29 15.53
C GLY A 137 -1.68 -1.86 15.99
N ARG A 138 -2.35 -1.19 16.93
CA ARG A 138 -3.70 -1.54 17.38
C ARG A 138 -4.78 -1.06 16.39
N GLY A 139 -4.54 -1.21 15.09
CA GLY A 139 -5.51 -0.83 14.08
C GLY A 139 -6.74 -1.72 14.19
N GLU A 140 -7.86 -1.15 14.63
CA GLU A 140 -9.21 -1.73 14.56
C GLU A 140 -9.63 -1.83 13.09
N GLY A 141 -9.02 -2.77 12.37
CA GLY A 141 -9.22 -2.98 10.95
C GLY A 141 -9.42 -4.46 10.63
N ILE A 142 -10.27 -4.73 9.65
CA ILE A 142 -10.54 -6.08 9.16
C ILE A 142 -9.29 -6.67 8.49
N THR A 143 -8.48 -5.82 7.86
CA THR A 143 -7.17 -6.15 7.30
C THR A 143 -6.07 -5.59 8.19
N LYS A 144 -5.16 -6.45 8.64
CA LYS A 144 -3.96 -6.08 9.37
C LYS A 144 -2.73 -6.12 8.46
N TYR A 145 -2.05 -4.98 8.35
CA TYR A 145 -0.79 -4.88 7.62
C TYR A 145 0.38 -5.27 8.52
N ILE A 146 1.21 -6.22 8.08
CA ILE A 146 2.40 -6.68 8.81
C ILE A 146 3.61 -6.45 7.91
N THR A 147 4.55 -5.64 8.38
CA THR A 147 5.78 -5.41 7.60
C THR A 147 6.76 -6.55 7.86
N ILE A 148 7.17 -7.28 6.83
CA ILE A 148 8.10 -8.43 6.98
C ILE A 148 9.55 -8.04 6.69
N MET A 149 9.77 -6.90 6.01
CA MET A 149 11.09 -6.43 5.63
C MET A 149 11.08 -4.93 5.33
N HIS A 150 12.27 -4.34 5.33
CA HIS A 150 12.50 -2.94 4.98
C HIS A 150 13.65 -2.81 3.97
N GLY A 151 13.64 -1.73 3.19
CA GLY A 151 14.69 -1.44 2.21
C GLY A 151 14.63 -2.34 0.97
N CYS A 152 15.48 -2.08 -0.01
CA CYS A 152 15.48 -2.84 -1.27
C CYS A 152 16.85 -2.78 -1.95
N ASP A 153 17.35 -3.94 -2.39
CA ASP A 153 18.65 -4.07 -3.05
C ASP A 153 18.56 -4.15 -4.59
N ASN A 154 17.39 -3.88 -5.18
CA ASN A 154 17.23 -3.90 -6.64
C ASN A 154 17.91 -2.72 -7.36
N TYR A 155 18.02 -1.56 -6.70
CA TYR A 155 18.56 -0.33 -7.30
C TYR A 155 18.04 -0.06 -8.73
N CYS A 156 16.72 -0.19 -8.94
CA CYS A 156 16.09 0.22 -10.20
C CYS A 156 16.42 1.69 -10.45
N SER A 157 16.79 2.05 -11.68
CA SER A 157 17.46 3.33 -11.94
C SER A 157 16.62 4.56 -11.58
N TYR A 158 15.29 4.46 -11.63
CA TYR A 158 14.34 5.52 -11.24
C TYR A 158 13.94 5.50 -9.75
N CYS A 159 14.27 4.44 -9.02
CA CYS A 159 13.71 4.19 -7.70
C CYS A 159 14.56 4.85 -6.60
N VAL A 160 13.91 5.72 -5.82
CA VAL A 160 14.56 6.41 -4.69
C VAL A 160 14.63 5.54 -3.42
N VAL A 161 13.83 4.47 -3.34
CA VAL A 161 13.66 3.63 -2.14
C VAL A 161 14.98 3.17 -1.50
N PRO A 162 15.99 2.66 -2.23
CA PRO A 162 17.24 2.21 -1.61
C PRO A 162 17.98 3.32 -0.86
N TYR A 163 17.78 4.58 -1.25
CA TYR A 163 18.45 5.74 -0.65
C TYR A 163 17.70 6.29 0.56
N VAL A 164 16.37 6.24 0.55
CA VAL A 164 15.52 6.76 1.65
C VAL A 164 15.10 5.70 2.65
N ARG A 165 15.14 4.42 2.26
CA ARG A 165 14.77 3.28 3.11
C ARG A 165 15.92 2.31 3.40
N GLY A 166 17.11 2.58 2.85
CA GLY A 166 18.31 1.76 3.05
C GLY A 166 18.29 0.43 2.31
N ARG A 167 19.30 -0.39 2.63
CA ARG A 167 19.46 -1.75 2.11
C ARG A 167 18.40 -2.69 2.63
N GLU A 168 18.23 -3.78 1.91
CA GLU A 168 17.27 -4.80 2.26
C GLU A 168 17.57 -5.48 3.60
N HIS A 169 16.59 -5.49 4.49
CA HIS A 169 16.63 -6.16 5.77
C HIS A 169 15.31 -6.88 6.04
N SER A 170 15.38 -8.21 6.08
CA SER A 170 14.23 -9.08 6.41
C SER A 170 14.13 -9.28 7.92
N ARG A 171 12.91 -9.17 8.46
CA ARG A 171 12.64 -9.53 9.86
C ARG A 171 12.72 -11.05 10.03
N PRO A 172 13.20 -11.56 11.18
CA PRO A 172 13.10 -12.97 11.52
C PRO A 172 11.66 -13.50 11.42
N ILE A 173 11.49 -14.76 11.00
CA ILE A 173 10.17 -15.39 10.89
C ILE A 173 9.45 -15.36 12.25
N ALA A 174 10.15 -15.67 13.35
CA ALA A 174 9.58 -15.69 14.70
C ALA A 174 8.91 -14.36 15.08
N ASP A 175 9.54 -13.23 14.77
CA ASP A 175 8.98 -11.90 15.06
C ASP A 175 7.72 -11.62 14.23
N VAL A 176 7.70 -12.10 12.97
CA VAL A 176 6.53 -11.96 12.11
C VAL A 176 5.38 -12.84 12.62
N LEU A 177 5.66 -14.08 13.02
CA LEU A 177 4.65 -14.98 13.58
C LEU A 177 4.07 -14.45 14.89
N GLU A 178 4.89 -13.81 15.73
CA GLU A 178 4.41 -13.16 16.93
C GLU A 178 3.47 -11.99 16.62
N ASP A 179 3.80 -11.14 15.63
CA ASP A 179 2.89 -10.09 15.17
C ASP A 179 1.56 -10.67 14.65
N VAL A 180 1.61 -11.78 13.89
CA VAL A 180 0.43 -12.49 13.41
C VAL A 180 -0.42 -12.99 14.57
N ARG A 181 0.20 -13.62 15.56
CA ARG A 181 -0.46 -14.16 16.75
C ARG A 181 -1.14 -13.05 17.55
N GLN A 182 -0.46 -11.93 17.75
CA GLN A 182 -0.99 -10.75 18.45
C GLN A 182 -2.10 -10.05 17.65
N SER A 183 -2.15 -10.23 16.33
CA SER A 183 -3.20 -9.70 15.46
C SER A 183 -4.50 -10.52 15.51
N GLY A 184 -4.55 -11.63 16.24
CA GLY A 184 -5.69 -12.56 16.31
C GLY A 184 -6.97 -12.05 17.00
N SER A 185 -7.18 -10.75 17.09
CA SER A 185 -8.45 -10.17 17.54
C SER A 185 -9.61 -10.68 16.66
N PRO A 186 -10.82 -10.90 17.21
CA PRO A 186 -12.01 -11.31 16.44
C PRO A 186 -12.32 -10.43 15.22
N ALA A 187 -11.89 -9.16 15.25
CA ALA A 187 -12.09 -8.20 14.18
C ALA A 187 -11.18 -8.42 12.95
N VAL A 188 -10.00 -9.00 13.13
CA VAL A 188 -9.00 -9.16 12.06
C VAL A 188 -9.31 -10.44 11.28
N LYS A 189 -9.56 -10.29 9.98
CA LYS A 189 -9.88 -11.39 9.05
C LYS A 189 -8.84 -11.58 7.97
N GLU A 190 -8.06 -10.55 7.67
CA GLU A 190 -7.04 -10.59 6.64
C GLU A 190 -5.70 -10.10 7.17
N ILE A 191 -4.63 -10.83 6.82
CA ILE A 191 -3.26 -10.37 7.00
C ILE A 191 -2.69 -9.97 5.65
N PHE A 192 -2.06 -8.81 5.61
CA PHE A 192 -1.42 -8.29 4.43
C PHE A 192 0.06 -8.03 4.71
N LEU A 193 0.92 -8.91 4.21
CA LEU A 193 2.37 -8.83 4.35
C LEU A 193 2.91 -7.73 3.42
N LEU A 194 3.68 -6.82 4.00
CA LEU A 194 4.24 -5.66 3.32
C LEU A 194 5.77 -5.63 3.40
N GLY A 195 6.37 -4.98 2.41
CA GLY A 195 7.79 -4.70 2.32
C GLY A 195 8.03 -3.74 1.15
N GLN A 196 9.28 -3.62 0.72
CA GLN A 196 9.62 -2.98 -0.55
C GLN A 196 9.86 -4.01 -1.67
N ASN A 197 10.24 -5.24 -1.31
CA ASN A 197 10.43 -6.37 -2.23
C ASN A 197 10.07 -7.71 -1.55
N VAL A 198 8.79 -7.95 -1.23
CA VAL A 198 8.40 -9.06 -0.32
C VAL A 198 8.83 -10.44 -0.77
N ASN A 199 9.01 -10.68 -2.08
CA ASN A 199 9.42 -11.97 -2.60
C ASN A 199 10.94 -12.20 -2.61
N SER A 200 11.76 -11.22 -2.22
CA SER A 200 13.18 -11.45 -1.88
C SER A 200 13.44 -11.70 -0.39
N TYR A 201 12.38 -11.90 0.40
CA TYR A 201 12.47 -12.17 1.83
C TYR A 201 13.50 -13.26 2.17
N LYS A 202 14.53 -12.89 2.94
CA LYS A 202 15.76 -13.68 3.19
C LYS A 202 15.49 -15.10 3.68
N TYR A 203 14.44 -15.30 4.48
CA TYR A 203 14.10 -16.60 5.07
C TYR A 203 13.14 -17.43 4.19
N GLY A 204 12.81 -16.94 2.99
CA GLY A 204 11.89 -17.56 2.03
C GLY A 204 10.44 -17.19 2.27
N LEU A 205 9.82 -16.45 1.33
CA LEU A 205 8.42 -16.04 1.45
C LEU A 205 7.46 -17.25 1.47
N ALA A 206 7.71 -18.26 0.63
CA ALA A 206 6.91 -19.48 0.62
C ALA A 206 6.95 -20.22 1.96
N LYS A 207 8.11 -20.25 2.63
CA LYS A 207 8.26 -20.82 3.97
C LYS A 207 7.46 -20.02 5.00
N LEU A 208 7.58 -18.69 4.98
CA LEU A 208 6.83 -17.81 5.88
C LEU A 208 5.31 -18.01 5.73
N LEU A 209 4.79 -18.08 4.50
CA LEU A 209 3.36 -18.31 4.25
C LEU A 209 2.89 -19.64 4.86
N LYS A 210 3.68 -20.72 4.73
CA LYS A 210 3.39 -22.03 5.34
C LYS A 210 3.37 -21.95 6.87
N GLU A 211 4.33 -21.28 7.48
CA GLU A 211 4.37 -21.14 8.95
C GLU A 211 3.21 -20.29 9.49
N ILE A 212 2.80 -19.24 8.77
CA ILE A 212 1.61 -18.45 9.11
C ILE A 212 0.35 -19.31 9.00
N GLU A 213 0.20 -20.13 7.96
CA GLU A 213 -0.94 -21.04 7.78
C GLU A 213 -1.05 -22.05 8.94
N ILE A 214 0.09 -22.64 9.33
CA ILE A 214 0.18 -23.57 10.46
C ILE A 214 -0.21 -22.86 11.75
N LEU A 215 0.32 -21.66 12.00
CA LEU A 215 0.02 -20.87 13.19
C LEU A 215 -1.48 -20.52 13.29
N ILE A 216 -2.08 -20.03 12.20
CA ILE A 216 -3.51 -19.69 12.14
C ILE A 216 -4.36 -20.93 12.44
N THR A 217 -4.00 -22.07 11.87
CA THR A 217 -4.73 -23.32 12.07
C THR A 217 -4.57 -23.86 13.50
N HIS A 218 -3.34 -23.84 14.03
CA HIS A 218 -3.04 -24.34 15.37
C HIS A 218 -3.75 -23.54 16.47
N TYR A 219 -3.78 -22.21 16.36
CA TYR A 219 -4.43 -21.33 17.34
C TYR A 219 -5.89 -20.98 16.99
N SER A 220 -6.44 -21.54 15.91
CA SER A 220 -7.78 -21.21 15.41
C SER A 220 -8.04 -19.71 15.30
N LEU A 221 -7.04 -18.96 14.79
CA LEU A 221 -7.16 -17.51 14.66
C LEU A 221 -8.26 -17.16 13.64
N PRO A 222 -9.02 -16.06 13.84
CA PRO A 222 -10.15 -15.68 12.98
C PRO A 222 -9.74 -15.14 11.59
N ILE A 223 -8.52 -15.44 11.14
CA ILE A 223 -7.94 -14.98 9.88
C ILE A 223 -8.32 -15.95 8.76
N THR A 224 -8.97 -15.44 7.73
CA THR A 224 -9.43 -16.18 6.56
C THR A 224 -8.58 -15.91 5.33
N ARG A 225 -7.79 -14.82 5.31
CA ARG A 225 -7.02 -14.39 4.14
C ARG A 225 -5.61 -13.93 4.48
N ILE A 226 -4.67 -14.30 3.61
CA ILE A 226 -3.28 -13.85 3.61
C ILE A 226 -2.97 -13.26 2.23
N ARG A 227 -2.45 -12.05 2.21
CA ARG A 227 -1.95 -11.37 1.00
C ARG A 227 -0.53 -10.89 1.20
N PHE A 228 0.13 -10.66 0.08
CA PHE A 228 1.39 -9.94 0.03
C PHE A 228 1.43 -9.09 -1.24
N MET A 229 2.20 -7.99 -1.21
CA MET A 229 2.35 -7.07 -2.33
C MET A 229 3.74 -6.45 -2.29
N THR A 230 4.14 -5.81 -3.39
CA THR A 230 5.48 -5.27 -3.69
C THR A 230 6.44 -6.37 -4.14
N ASN A 231 6.01 -7.17 -5.13
CA ASN A 231 6.86 -8.21 -5.67
C ASN A 231 7.73 -7.66 -6.81
N HIS A 232 8.97 -8.13 -6.92
CA HIS A 232 9.79 -7.94 -8.10
C HIS A 232 9.73 -9.18 -9.00
N PRO A 233 9.44 -9.07 -10.32
CA PRO A 233 9.31 -10.23 -11.20
C PRO A 233 10.52 -11.18 -11.22
N LYS A 234 11.73 -10.64 -11.08
CA LYS A 234 12.97 -11.45 -10.99
C LYS A 234 13.00 -12.39 -9.77
N ASP A 235 12.34 -12.01 -8.67
CA ASP A 235 12.39 -12.70 -7.38
C ASP A 235 11.16 -13.61 -7.17
N MET A 236 10.30 -13.76 -8.19
CA MET A 236 9.11 -14.61 -8.10
C MET A 236 9.48 -16.06 -8.39
N SER A 237 9.71 -16.84 -7.33
CA SER A 237 10.11 -18.24 -7.43
C SER A 237 8.94 -19.20 -7.62
N ASP A 238 9.23 -20.39 -8.13
CA ASP A 238 8.23 -21.45 -8.31
C ASP A 238 7.63 -21.94 -6.99
N GLU A 239 8.39 -21.84 -5.89
CA GLU A 239 7.93 -22.16 -4.54
C GLU A 239 6.88 -21.18 -4.05
N ILE A 240 7.01 -19.89 -4.36
CA ILE A 240 6.02 -18.87 -4.00
C ILE A 240 4.73 -19.12 -4.79
N ILE A 241 4.83 -19.35 -6.11
CA ILE A 241 3.67 -19.66 -6.96
C ILE A 241 2.97 -20.91 -6.43
N GLN A 242 3.74 -21.95 -6.08
CA GLN A 242 3.19 -23.19 -5.51
C GLN A 242 2.52 -22.95 -4.15
N ALA A 243 3.11 -22.13 -3.28
CA ALA A 243 2.49 -21.80 -2.00
C ALA A 243 1.15 -21.06 -2.16
N VAL A 244 1.01 -20.17 -3.16
CA VAL A 244 -0.29 -19.54 -3.46
C VAL A 244 -1.30 -20.57 -3.98
N ALA A 245 -0.86 -21.58 -4.75
CA ALA A 245 -1.73 -22.65 -5.25
C ALA A 245 -2.21 -23.59 -4.13
N ASP A 246 -1.32 -23.94 -3.20
CA ASP A 246 -1.56 -25.01 -2.22
C ASP A 246 -2.21 -24.51 -0.92
N LEU A 247 -1.97 -23.25 -0.53
CA LEU A 247 -2.40 -22.73 0.77
C LEU A 247 -3.77 -22.02 0.66
N PRO A 248 -4.83 -22.52 1.33
CA PRO A 248 -6.19 -22.06 1.08
C PRO A 248 -6.46 -20.61 1.50
N ARG A 249 -5.78 -20.11 2.54
CA ARG A 249 -5.92 -18.72 2.98
C ARG A 249 -5.09 -17.74 2.15
N VAL A 250 -4.09 -18.22 1.40
CA VAL A 250 -3.27 -17.35 0.55
C VAL A 250 -4.07 -17.00 -0.71
N CYS A 251 -4.30 -15.71 -0.90
CA CYS A 251 -5.16 -15.22 -1.97
C CYS A 251 -4.46 -15.25 -3.34
N GLU A 252 -5.23 -15.51 -4.40
CA GLU A 252 -4.78 -15.62 -5.81
C GLU A 252 -4.53 -14.23 -6.42
N PHE A 253 -3.72 -13.41 -5.75
CA PHE A 253 -3.42 -12.03 -6.11
C PHE A 253 -1.92 -11.82 -6.25
N PHE A 254 -1.48 -11.51 -7.48
CA PHE A 254 -0.09 -11.25 -7.80
C PHE A 254 0.07 -9.81 -8.27
N HIS A 255 0.66 -8.96 -7.43
CA HIS A 255 1.12 -7.64 -7.84
C HIS A 255 2.56 -7.72 -8.32
N LEU A 256 2.75 -7.71 -9.64
CA LEU A 256 4.01 -7.91 -10.35
C LEU A 256 4.26 -6.72 -11.32
N PRO A 257 4.88 -5.64 -10.85
CA PRO A 257 5.19 -4.49 -11.71
C PRO A 257 6.21 -4.84 -12.80
N ILE A 258 5.77 -4.78 -14.06
CA ILE A 258 6.66 -4.92 -15.23
C ILE A 258 7.48 -3.65 -15.48
N GLN A 259 6.91 -2.48 -15.14
CA GLN A 259 7.45 -1.12 -15.32
C GLN A 259 7.47 -0.62 -16.78
N HIS A 260 7.86 -1.42 -17.76
CA HIS A 260 7.84 -1.03 -19.17
C HIS A 260 7.74 -2.26 -20.10
N GLY A 261 7.26 -2.09 -21.34
CA GLY A 261 7.17 -3.17 -22.33
C GLY A 261 8.30 -3.22 -23.37
N SER A 262 9.43 -2.56 -23.13
CA SER A 262 10.59 -2.57 -24.05
C SER A 262 11.82 -3.06 -23.31
N ASP A 263 12.49 -4.07 -23.83
CA ASP A 263 13.71 -4.63 -23.23
C ASP A 263 14.82 -3.59 -23.12
N ARG A 264 14.90 -2.65 -24.08
CA ARG A 264 15.86 -1.55 -24.03
C ARG A 264 15.61 -0.64 -22.84
N ILE A 265 14.35 -0.25 -22.62
CA ILE A 265 13.96 0.59 -21.47
C ILE A 265 14.07 -0.19 -20.16
N LEU A 266 13.67 -1.46 -20.12
CA LEU A 266 13.83 -2.33 -18.94
C LEU A 266 15.31 -2.46 -18.51
N LYS A 267 16.23 -2.53 -19.48
CA LYS A 267 17.67 -2.50 -19.23
C LYS A 267 18.11 -1.16 -18.64
N LEU A 268 17.67 -0.03 -19.20
CA LEU A 268 17.95 1.30 -18.63
C LEU A 268 17.33 1.51 -17.24
N MET A 269 16.19 0.86 -16.97
CA MET A 269 15.54 0.81 -15.66
C MET A 269 16.26 -0.09 -14.65
N ASN A 270 17.28 -0.84 -15.07
CA ASN A 270 17.99 -1.84 -14.27
C ASN A 270 17.04 -2.91 -13.69
N ARG A 271 16.19 -3.52 -14.54
CA ARG A 271 15.21 -4.53 -14.10
C ARG A 271 15.76 -5.97 -14.06
N GLY A 272 16.81 -6.25 -14.83
CA GLY A 272 17.46 -7.58 -14.84
C GLY A 272 16.63 -8.70 -15.46
N TYR A 273 15.56 -8.39 -16.20
CA TYR A 273 14.73 -9.34 -16.93
C TYR A 273 14.21 -8.72 -18.24
N THR A 274 13.69 -9.56 -19.13
CA THR A 274 13.08 -9.16 -20.42
C THR A 274 11.56 -9.28 -20.39
N VAL A 275 10.89 -8.71 -21.40
CA VAL A 275 9.46 -8.84 -21.64
C VAL A 275 9.07 -10.31 -21.84
N ASP A 276 9.88 -11.09 -22.55
CA ASP A 276 9.60 -12.53 -22.76
C ASP A 276 9.69 -13.33 -21.45
N TYR A 277 10.68 -13.03 -20.59
CA TYR A 277 10.75 -13.61 -19.25
C TYR A 277 9.48 -13.30 -18.44
N TYR A 278 9.04 -12.03 -18.44
CA TYR A 278 7.85 -11.61 -17.72
C TYR A 278 6.59 -12.32 -18.25
N ARG A 279 6.44 -12.45 -19.57
CA ARG A 279 5.32 -13.17 -20.20
C ARG A 279 5.29 -14.63 -19.76
N LYS A 280 6.42 -15.34 -19.84
CA LYS A 280 6.55 -16.75 -19.40
C LYS A 280 6.26 -16.91 -17.91
N LEU A 281 6.67 -15.95 -17.08
CA LEU A 281 6.35 -15.95 -15.65
C LEU A 281 4.83 -15.85 -15.42
N VAL A 282 4.15 -14.93 -16.11
CA VAL A 282 2.69 -14.79 -16.00
C VAL A 282 1.95 -16.03 -16.50
N GLU A 283 2.40 -16.62 -17.60
CA GLU A 283 1.86 -17.89 -18.12
C GLU A 283 2.01 -19.01 -17.09
N LYS A 284 3.18 -19.13 -16.47
CA LYS A 284 3.43 -20.10 -15.39
C LYS A 284 2.50 -19.89 -14.20
N ILE A 285 2.31 -18.65 -13.75
CA ILE A 285 1.40 -18.32 -12.65
C ILE A 285 -0.02 -18.75 -12.97
N ARG A 286 -0.54 -18.38 -14.16
CA ARG A 286 -1.91 -18.72 -14.57
C ARG A 286 -2.12 -20.23 -14.76
N ALA A 287 -1.09 -20.96 -15.16
CA ALA A 287 -1.15 -22.41 -15.29
C ALA A 287 -1.24 -23.11 -13.92
N LYS A 288 -0.49 -22.62 -12.92
CA LYS A 288 -0.48 -23.19 -11.56
C LYS A 288 -1.62 -22.70 -10.67
N VAL A 289 -2.04 -21.46 -10.85
CA VAL A 289 -3.08 -20.80 -10.04
C VAL A 289 -4.19 -20.31 -10.99
N PRO A 290 -5.16 -21.18 -11.36
CA PRO A 290 -6.29 -20.79 -12.17
C PRO A 290 -7.05 -19.62 -11.53
N GLY A 291 -7.36 -18.59 -12.31
CA GLY A 291 -8.04 -17.39 -11.80
C GLY A 291 -7.14 -16.38 -11.09
N ALA A 292 -5.82 -16.58 -11.08
CA ALA A 292 -4.86 -15.62 -10.54
C ALA A 292 -5.02 -14.23 -11.16
N ALA A 293 -5.22 -13.24 -10.29
CA ALA A 293 -5.25 -11.84 -10.70
C ALA A 293 -3.83 -11.30 -10.84
N ILE A 294 -3.51 -10.79 -12.03
CA ILE A 294 -2.21 -10.20 -12.34
C ILE A 294 -2.36 -8.69 -12.35
N THR A 295 -1.69 -8.02 -11.42
CA THR A 295 -1.67 -6.56 -11.35
C THR A 295 -0.24 -6.05 -11.46
N GLY A 296 -0.05 -4.79 -11.82
CA GLY A 296 1.29 -4.23 -11.97
C GLY A 296 1.35 -2.72 -11.93
N ASP A 297 2.55 -2.19 -12.17
CA ASP A 297 2.80 -0.78 -12.38
C ASP A 297 3.56 -0.61 -13.70
N ILE A 298 3.25 0.46 -14.44
CA ILE A 298 3.90 0.85 -15.69
C ILE A 298 4.24 2.34 -15.63
N ILE A 299 5.46 2.68 -16.05
CA ILE A 299 5.99 4.03 -16.13
C ILE A 299 6.15 4.38 -17.61
N VAL A 300 5.61 5.52 -18.05
CA VAL A 300 5.80 6.07 -19.40
C VAL A 300 6.60 7.36 -19.36
N GLY A 301 7.23 7.71 -20.47
CA GLY A 301 8.08 8.88 -20.60
C GLY A 301 9.40 8.75 -19.84
N PHE A 302 9.93 7.54 -19.71
CA PHE A 302 11.25 7.32 -19.14
C PHE A 302 12.33 7.96 -20.04
N PRO A 303 13.47 8.48 -19.49
CA PRO A 303 14.52 9.07 -20.31
C PRO A 303 14.99 8.15 -21.43
N GLY A 304 14.98 8.66 -22.66
CA GLY A 304 15.29 7.93 -23.89
C GLY A 304 14.14 7.11 -24.47
N GLU A 305 12.90 7.19 -23.98
CA GLU A 305 11.75 6.41 -24.48
C GLU A 305 11.25 6.90 -25.86
N THR A 306 11.38 6.05 -26.88
CA THR A 306 10.90 6.34 -28.24
C THR A 306 9.44 5.92 -28.43
N ASP A 307 8.84 6.32 -29.55
CA ASP A 307 7.48 5.92 -29.91
C ASP A 307 7.34 4.41 -30.16
N GLU A 308 8.40 3.74 -30.61
CA GLU A 308 8.39 2.28 -30.76
C GLU A 308 8.39 1.59 -29.40
N ASP A 309 9.19 2.07 -28.44
CA ASP A 309 9.18 1.52 -27.09
C ASP A 309 7.80 1.66 -26.44
N PHE A 310 7.15 2.81 -26.63
CA PHE A 310 5.80 3.03 -26.13
C PHE A 310 4.78 2.10 -26.78
N ARG A 311 4.86 1.84 -28.09
CA ARG A 311 4.01 0.86 -28.79
C ARG A 311 4.19 -0.55 -28.22
N LEU A 312 5.42 -0.95 -27.89
CA LEU A 312 5.69 -2.23 -27.23
C LEU A 312 5.05 -2.30 -25.83
N THR A 313 5.06 -1.19 -25.08
CA THR A 313 4.34 -1.06 -23.80
C THR A 313 2.83 -1.27 -23.94
N LEU A 314 2.20 -0.69 -24.97
CA LEU A 314 0.77 -0.93 -25.23
C LEU A 314 0.52 -2.41 -25.57
N ARG A 315 1.35 -3.00 -26.44
CA ARG A 315 1.23 -4.41 -26.85
C ARG A 315 1.31 -5.37 -25.67
N ILE A 316 2.26 -5.18 -24.75
CA ILE A 316 2.40 -6.09 -23.61
C ILE A 316 1.20 -5.99 -22.64
N VAL A 317 0.59 -4.81 -22.50
CA VAL A 317 -0.62 -4.64 -21.68
C VAL A 317 -1.79 -5.47 -22.23
N GLU A 318 -1.98 -5.44 -23.55
CA GLU A 318 -3.00 -6.26 -24.23
C GLU A 318 -2.73 -7.75 -24.11
N GLN A 319 -1.48 -8.17 -24.33
CA GLN A 319 -1.06 -9.58 -24.28
C GLN A 319 -1.20 -10.17 -22.87
N ILE A 320 -0.72 -9.44 -21.85
CA ILE A 320 -0.81 -9.92 -20.47
C ILE A 320 -2.25 -9.87 -20.00
N GLY A 321 -3.02 -8.84 -20.36
CA GLY A 321 -4.40 -8.70 -19.91
C GLY A 321 -4.46 -8.52 -18.40
N PHE A 322 -3.90 -7.42 -17.88
CA PHE A 322 -3.86 -7.13 -16.45
C PHE A 322 -5.26 -6.98 -15.82
N ASP A 323 -5.39 -7.38 -14.56
CA ASP A 323 -6.60 -7.20 -13.74
C ASP A 323 -6.70 -5.79 -13.16
N ALA A 324 -5.55 -5.15 -12.97
CA ALA A 324 -5.37 -3.77 -12.54
C ALA A 324 -3.93 -3.35 -12.83
N CYS A 325 -3.71 -2.13 -13.29
CA CYS A 325 -2.36 -1.62 -13.49
C CYS A 325 -2.26 -0.15 -13.09
N ASN A 326 -1.35 0.18 -12.18
CA ASN A 326 -1.04 1.59 -11.92
C ASN A 326 -0.26 2.14 -13.12
N THR A 327 -0.71 3.26 -13.65
CA THR A 327 -0.07 3.94 -14.77
C THR A 327 0.53 5.24 -14.26
N LEU A 328 1.82 5.42 -14.52
CA LEU A 328 2.60 6.51 -13.96
C LEU A 328 3.39 7.17 -15.10
N MET A 329 3.60 8.47 -14.96
CA MET A 329 4.57 9.19 -15.76
C MET A 329 5.90 9.21 -15.00
N TYR A 330 7.02 9.06 -15.72
CA TYR A 330 8.34 9.22 -15.13
C TYR A 330 8.45 10.59 -14.46
N SER A 331 8.98 10.57 -13.24
CA SER A 331 9.23 11.73 -12.42
C SER A 331 10.65 11.57 -11.88
N GLN A 332 11.50 12.54 -12.21
CA GLN A 332 12.89 12.54 -11.80
C GLN A 332 12.99 12.60 -10.28
N ARG A 333 13.85 11.75 -9.71
CA ARG A 333 14.11 11.68 -8.28
C ARG A 333 15.57 12.02 -8.01
N PRO A 334 15.86 13.11 -7.27
CA PRO A 334 17.23 13.48 -6.94
C PRO A 334 18.03 12.30 -6.36
N GLY A 335 19.27 12.13 -6.83
CA GLY A 335 20.18 11.07 -6.38
C GLY A 335 20.00 9.71 -7.05
N THR A 336 18.94 9.48 -7.82
CA THR A 336 18.74 8.21 -8.54
C THR A 336 19.61 8.11 -9.81
N ALA A 337 19.89 6.91 -10.30
CA ALA A 337 20.72 6.73 -11.49
C ALA A 337 20.06 7.35 -12.75
N ALA A 338 18.74 7.22 -12.88
CA ALA A 338 17.97 7.81 -13.97
C ALA A 338 17.99 9.34 -13.93
N SER A 339 18.18 9.96 -12.76
CA SER A 339 18.28 11.42 -12.65
C SER A 339 19.52 12.02 -13.33
N LYS A 340 20.50 11.19 -13.68
CA LYS A 340 21.70 11.58 -14.42
C LYS A 340 21.55 11.42 -15.94
N LEU A 341 20.47 10.79 -16.39
CA LEU A 341 20.15 10.66 -17.81
C LEU A 341 19.55 11.96 -18.31
N GLU A 342 19.82 12.31 -19.57
CA GLU A 342 19.13 13.40 -20.24
C GLU A 342 17.67 13.01 -20.48
N ASP A 343 16.74 13.81 -19.95
CA ASP A 343 15.31 13.60 -20.15
C ASP A 343 14.86 14.28 -21.45
N ASP A 344 15.00 13.54 -22.55
CA ASP A 344 14.71 13.95 -23.92
C ASP A 344 13.23 13.81 -24.31
N VAL A 345 12.37 13.30 -23.41
CA VAL A 345 10.94 13.10 -23.69
C VAL A 345 10.13 14.32 -23.21
N PRO A 346 9.50 15.10 -24.11
CA PRO A 346 8.76 16.29 -23.70
C PRO A 346 7.59 15.98 -22.79
N GLN A 347 7.33 16.85 -21.80
CA GLN A 347 6.24 16.67 -20.84
C GLN A 347 4.86 16.49 -21.49
N LYS A 348 4.63 17.13 -22.65
CA LYS A 348 3.41 16.95 -23.45
C LYS A 348 3.27 15.50 -23.94
N VAL A 349 4.35 14.93 -24.47
CA VAL A 349 4.39 13.52 -24.95
C VAL A 349 4.16 12.56 -23.79
N LYS A 350 4.77 12.79 -22.62
CA LYS A 350 4.54 11.96 -21.43
C LYS A 350 3.06 11.91 -21.02
N LYS A 351 2.39 13.07 -21.03
CA LYS A 351 0.96 13.17 -20.73
C LYS A 351 0.09 12.45 -21.78
N GLU A 352 0.40 12.63 -23.06
CA GLU A 352 -0.31 11.95 -24.15
C GLU A 352 -0.18 10.43 -24.05
N ARG A 353 1.04 9.93 -23.84
CA ARG A 353 1.32 8.50 -23.62
C ARG A 353 0.60 7.96 -22.39
N LEU A 354 0.62 8.70 -21.28
CA LEU A 354 -0.10 8.32 -20.05
C LEU A 354 -1.61 8.19 -20.30
N HIS A 355 -2.23 9.17 -20.97
CA HIS A 355 -3.66 9.11 -21.29
C HIS A 355 -4.01 7.93 -22.20
N GLN A 356 -3.18 7.64 -23.20
CA GLN A 356 -3.36 6.48 -24.08
C GLN A 356 -3.26 5.16 -23.30
N LEU A 357 -2.24 5.03 -22.46
CA LEU A 357 -2.05 3.86 -21.61
C LEU A 357 -3.19 3.68 -20.61
N MET A 358 -3.67 4.75 -19.98
CA MET A 358 -4.83 4.72 -19.06
C MET A 358 -6.08 4.17 -19.76
N LYS A 359 -6.40 4.70 -20.94
CA LYS A 359 -7.55 4.21 -21.73
C LYS A 359 -7.42 2.73 -22.06
N LEU A 360 -6.23 2.28 -22.45
CA LEU A 360 -5.99 0.88 -22.76
C LEU A 360 -6.16 0.00 -21.52
N VAL A 361 -5.50 0.33 -20.42
CA VAL A 361 -5.60 -0.39 -19.14
C VAL A 361 -7.05 -0.47 -18.68
N ASP A 362 -7.81 0.64 -18.73
CA ASP A 362 -9.22 0.64 -18.37
C ASP A 362 -10.03 -0.36 -19.22
N SER A 363 -9.81 -0.37 -20.54
CA SER A 363 -10.52 -1.30 -21.44
C SER A 363 -10.19 -2.77 -21.17
N VAL A 364 -8.92 -3.07 -20.89
CA VAL A 364 -8.44 -4.41 -20.53
C VAL A 364 -9.00 -4.85 -19.18
N CYS A 365 -8.96 -3.98 -18.17
CA CYS A 365 -9.52 -4.25 -16.84
C CYS A 365 -11.03 -4.51 -16.93
N ILE A 366 -11.79 -3.69 -17.66
CA ILE A 366 -13.22 -3.91 -17.89
C ILE A 366 -13.46 -5.25 -18.59
N LYS A 367 -12.69 -5.58 -19.63
CA LYS A 367 -12.82 -6.86 -20.34
C LYS A 367 -12.62 -8.06 -19.41
N ASN A 368 -11.64 -7.99 -18.51
CA ASN A 368 -11.40 -9.03 -17.52
C ASN A 368 -12.50 -9.08 -16.45
N ASN A 369 -12.90 -7.94 -15.91
CA ASN A 369 -13.94 -7.86 -14.88
C ASN A 369 -15.31 -8.31 -15.40
N LYS A 370 -15.61 -8.07 -16.68
CA LYS A 370 -16.85 -8.55 -17.33
C LYS A 370 -17.00 -10.07 -17.30
N LYS A 371 -15.89 -10.83 -17.24
CA LYS A 371 -15.93 -12.30 -17.10
C LYS A 371 -16.53 -12.74 -15.76
N LEU A 372 -16.54 -11.87 -14.77
CA LEU A 372 -17.11 -12.14 -13.45
C LEU A 372 -18.61 -11.83 -13.38
N VAL A 373 -19.16 -11.07 -14.33
CA VAL A 373 -20.59 -10.74 -14.34
C VAL A 373 -21.43 -12.01 -14.48
N GLY A 374 -22.42 -12.17 -13.61
CA GLY A 374 -23.26 -13.37 -13.50
C GLY A 374 -22.71 -14.43 -12.56
N THR A 375 -21.42 -14.37 -12.18
CA THR A 375 -20.80 -15.32 -11.24
C THR A 375 -21.00 -14.87 -9.79
N VAL A 376 -20.93 -15.84 -8.87
CA VAL A 376 -20.91 -15.58 -7.42
C VAL A 376 -19.45 -15.50 -6.97
N GLN A 377 -19.12 -14.44 -6.23
CA GLN A 377 -17.77 -14.20 -5.72
C GLN A 377 -17.79 -14.10 -4.20
N GLU A 378 -16.76 -14.65 -3.58
CA GLU A 378 -16.53 -14.54 -2.14
C GLU A 378 -15.95 -13.14 -1.79
N VAL A 379 -16.69 -12.35 -1.00
CA VAL A 379 -16.35 -10.97 -0.67
C VAL A 379 -16.16 -10.81 0.83
N LEU A 380 -14.95 -10.42 1.24
CA LEU A 380 -14.69 -9.97 2.62
C LEU A 380 -15.11 -8.51 2.73
N VAL A 381 -16.16 -8.25 3.50
CA VAL A 381 -16.69 -6.90 3.69
C VAL A 381 -15.77 -6.12 4.59
N ASP A 382 -15.24 -4.99 4.10
CA ASP A 382 -14.25 -4.18 4.82
C ASP A 382 -14.74 -2.77 5.16
N ASN A 383 -15.88 -2.34 4.61
CA ASN A 383 -16.40 -1.00 4.82
C ASN A 383 -17.93 -0.92 4.65
N SER A 384 -18.55 0.06 5.30
CA SER A 384 -19.95 0.44 5.15
C SER A 384 -20.09 1.96 4.95
N SER A 385 -21.09 2.37 4.16
CA SER A 385 -21.37 3.78 3.83
C SER A 385 -21.73 4.67 5.03
N LEU A 386 -21.83 4.12 6.24
CA LEU A 386 -21.98 4.87 7.49
C LEU A 386 -20.68 5.58 7.92
N SER A 387 -19.53 5.23 7.34
CA SER A 387 -18.20 5.68 7.80
C SER A 387 -17.49 6.70 6.88
N HIS A 388 -18.09 7.07 5.73
CA HIS A 388 -17.58 8.12 4.84
C HIS A 388 -18.70 9.09 4.43
N PRO A 389 -18.46 10.41 4.36
CA PRO A 389 -19.45 11.37 3.86
C PRO A 389 -19.62 11.16 2.35
N LEU A 390 -20.68 10.44 1.97
CA LEU A 390 -21.15 10.37 0.59
C LEU A 390 -21.58 11.76 0.10
N SER A 391 -21.57 11.96 -1.23
CA SER A 391 -22.16 13.15 -1.86
C SER A 391 -23.65 13.22 -1.53
N LEU A 392 -24.17 14.45 -1.37
CA LEU A 392 -25.56 14.73 -0.99
C LEU A 392 -26.60 13.96 -1.85
N SER A 393 -26.29 13.68 -3.11
CA SER A 393 -27.14 12.91 -4.03
C SER A 393 -27.38 11.43 -3.66
N GLU A 394 -26.54 10.83 -2.81
CA GLU A 394 -26.72 9.43 -2.35
C GLU A 394 -27.50 9.34 -1.03
N ARG A 395 -27.77 10.47 -0.36
CA ARG A 395 -28.54 10.49 0.90
C ARG A 395 -30.06 10.56 0.71
N GLU A 396 -30.52 11.08 -0.43
CA GLU A 396 -31.94 11.40 -0.63
C GLU A 396 -32.77 10.30 -1.31
N GLY A 397 -32.20 9.11 -1.57
CA GLY A 397 -32.92 8.00 -2.24
C GLY A 397 -32.90 6.65 -1.55
N ALA A 398 -32.15 6.48 -0.45
CA ALA A 398 -31.97 5.17 0.19
C ALA A 398 -32.93 5.00 1.38
N GLY A 399 -34.09 4.39 1.13
CA GLY A 399 -35.03 3.94 2.14
C GLY A 399 -34.44 2.84 3.04
N GLY A 400 -33.53 3.19 3.95
CA GLY A 400 -33.00 2.29 4.98
C GLY A 400 -31.91 1.30 4.56
N VAL A 401 -31.61 1.18 3.26
CA VAL A 401 -30.61 0.22 2.74
C VAL A 401 -29.20 0.77 2.87
N SER A 402 -28.32 0.03 3.57
CA SER A 402 -26.90 0.38 3.71
C SER A 402 -26.09 -0.11 2.50
N SER A 403 -25.12 0.67 2.04
CA SER A 403 -24.20 0.24 0.99
C SER A 403 -22.90 -0.23 1.61
N TYR A 404 -22.52 -1.47 1.28
CA TYR A 404 -21.28 -2.09 1.74
C TYR A 404 -20.25 -2.10 0.62
N THR A 405 -18.99 -2.09 1.02
CA THR A 405 -17.89 -2.50 0.14
C THR A 405 -17.08 -3.60 0.77
N GLY A 406 -16.55 -4.46 -0.08
CA GLY A 406 -15.60 -5.48 0.31
C GLY A 406 -14.67 -5.84 -0.82
N ARG A 407 -13.81 -6.82 -0.58
CA ARG A 407 -12.80 -7.28 -1.53
C ARG A 407 -12.97 -8.76 -1.85
N THR A 408 -12.79 -9.12 -3.11
CA THR A 408 -12.66 -10.53 -3.54
C THR A 408 -11.30 -11.10 -3.14
N ARG A 409 -11.12 -12.43 -3.23
CA ARG A 409 -9.79 -13.06 -3.13
C ARG A 409 -8.78 -12.55 -4.15
N THR A 410 -9.23 -12.02 -5.29
CA THR A 410 -8.37 -11.35 -6.30
C THR A 410 -8.14 -9.85 -6.05
N ASN A 411 -8.52 -9.35 -4.86
CA ASN A 411 -8.39 -7.95 -4.44
C ASN A 411 -9.22 -6.95 -5.27
N LYS A 412 -10.29 -7.41 -5.93
CA LYS A 412 -11.23 -6.53 -6.64
C LYS A 412 -12.24 -5.98 -5.64
N ILE A 413 -12.52 -4.67 -5.74
CA ILE A 413 -13.52 -4.02 -4.88
C ILE A 413 -14.91 -4.36 -5.39
N VAL A 414 -15.80 -4.77 -4.48
CA VAL A 414 -17.21 -5.04 -4.77
C VAL A 414 -18.07 -4.12 -3.92
N LYS A 415 -18.96 -3.34 -4.54
CA LYS A 415 -19.99 -2.55 -3.86
C LYS A 415 -21.34 -3.25 -4.02
N PHE A 416 -22.05 -3.45 -2.92
CA PHE A 416 -23.37 -4.08 -2.95
C PHE A 416 -24.27 -3.49 -1.84
N PRO A 417 -25.59 -3.40 -2.07
CA PRO A 417 -26.55 -2.99 -1.05
C PRO A 417 -26.91 -4.17 -0.14
N SER A 418 -27.21 -3.88 1.14
CA SER A 418 -27.84 -4.85 2.03
C SER A 418 -28.63 -4.17 3.15
N GLU A 419 -29.73 -4.80 3.57
CA GLU A 419 -30.49 -4.41 4.77
C GLU A 419 -29.84 -4.91 6.06
N ARG A 420 -29.02 -5.96 5.98
CA ARG A 420 -28.26 -6.48 7.12
C ARG A 420 -27.27 -5.42 7.61
N LYS A 421 -27.16 -5.28 8.93
CA LYS A 421 -26.30 -4.27 9.59
C LYS A 421 -24.99 -4.86 10.14
N ASP A 422 -24.87 -6.18 10.13
CA ASP A 422 -23.83 -6.96 10.80
C ASP A 422 -22.82 -7.58 9.82
N LEU A 423 -22.61 -6.97 8.64
CA LEU A 423 -21.78 -7.59 7.60
C LEU A 423 -20.29 -7.26 7.69
N LEU A 424 -19.89 -6.22 8.44
CA LEU A 424 -18.49 -5.81 8.55
C LEU A 424 -17.62 -6.93 9.11
N GLY A 425 -16.54 -7.29 8.41
CA GLY A 425 -15.66 -8.39 8.81
C GLY A 425 -16.23 -9.77 8.51
N HIS A 426 -17.40 -9.88 7.92
CA HIS A 426 -17.92 -11.15 7.42
C HIS A 426 -17.51 -11.36 5.96
N THR A 427 -17.33 -12.64 5.63
CA THR A 427 -17.16 -13.07 4.24
C THR A 427 -18.52 -13.49 3.73
N VAL A 428 -18.95 -12.91 2.60
CA VAL A 428 -20.28 -13.12 2.04
C VAL A 428 -20.22 -13.47 0.56
N SER A 429 -21.22 -14.20 0.10
CA SER A 429 -21.40 -14.56 -1.31
C SER A 429 -22.14 -13.44 -2.05
N VAL A 430 -21.50 -12.84 -3.06
CA VAL A 430 -22.09 -11.75 -3.85
C VAL A 430 -22.15 -12.13 -5.32
N LYS A 431 -23.34 -12.10 -5.92
CA LYS A 431 -23.51 -12.26 -7.37
C LYS A 431 -23.15 -10.95 -8.06
N ILE A 432 -22.18 -10.98 -8.96
CA ILE A 432 -21.73 -9.77 -9.66
C ILE A 432 -22.72 -9.42 -10.78
N THR A 433 -23.25 -8.21 -10.74
CA THR A 433 -24.26 -7.71 -11.70
C THR A 433 -23.67 -6.74 -12.72
N SER A 434 -22.62 -6.00 -12.36
CA SER A 434 -21.90 -5.14 -13.30
C SER A 434 -20.42 -5.00 -12.96
N ALA A 435 -19.65 -4.63 -13.99
CA ALA A 435 -18.21 -4.48 -13.91
C ALA A 435 -17.77 -3.12 -14.48
N LEU A 436 -17.07 -2.34 -13.66
CA LEU A 436 -16.29 -1.17 -14.05
C LEU A 436 -14.79 -1.51 -14.00
N SER A 437 -13.90 -0.61 -14.42
CA SER A 437 -12.44 -0.86 -14.43
C SER A 437 -11.90 -1.21 -13.05
N TRP A 438 -12.37 -0.52 -12.01
CA TRP A 438 -11.81 -0.59 -10.65
C TRP A 438 -12.82 -1.04 -9.58
N LEU A 439 -14.06 -1.29 -9.99
CA LEU A 439 -15.17 -1.59 -9.09
C LEU A 439 -16.13 -2.58 -9.74
N LEU A 440 -16.49 -3.62 -9.01
CA LEU A 440 -17.60 -4.49 -9.32
C LEU A 440 -18.83 -4.04 -8.52
N LYS A 441 -20.01 -4.22 -9.10
CA LYS A 441 -21.26 -4.14 -8.35
C LYS A 441 -21.92 -5.49 -8.33
N GLY A 442 -22.61 -5.79 -7.24
CA GLY A 442 -23.32 -7.04 -7.11
C GLY A 442 -24.45 -6.95 -6.10
N GLU A 443 -25.07 -8.10 -5.89
CA GLU A 443 -26.18 -8.31 -4.97
C GLU A 443 -25.81 -9.47 -4.05
N LEU A 444 -26.14 -9.32 -2.76
CA LEU A 444 -25.93 -10.38 -1.78
C LEU A 444 -26.75 -11.60 -2.18
N VAL A 445 -26.12 -12.77 -2.21
CA VAL A 445 -26.85 -14.03 -2.36
C VAL A 445 -27.41 -14.38 -0.99
N ASN A 446 -28.74 -14.46 -0.87
CA ASN A 446 -29.37 -14.96 0.34
C ASN A 446 -29.03 -16.46 0.45
N GLU A 447 -28.20 -16.81 1.43
CA GLU A 447 -28.04 -18.20 1.84
C GLU A 447 -29.33 -18.58 2.58
N GLU A 448 -30.29 -19.18 1.88
CA GLU A 448 -31.35 -19.94 2.56
C GLU A 448 -30.66 -21.02 3.40
N HIS A 449 -30.94 -21.00 4.70
CA HIS A 449 -30.35 -21.87 5.72
C HIS A 449 -30.57 -23.36 5.46
#